data_AF-A0A078B916-F1
#
_entry.id   AF-A0A078B916-F1
#
_cell.length_a   1.000
_cell.length_b   1.000
_cell.length_c   1.000
_cell.angle_alpha   90.00
_cell.angle_beta   90.00
_cell.angle_gamma   90.00
#
_symmetry.space_group_name_H-M   'P 1'
#
loop_
_entity.id
_entity.type
_entity.pdbx_description
1 polymer ?
#
loop_
_entity_poly.entity_id
_entity_poly.type
_entity_poly.pdbx_seq_one_letter_code
_entity_poly.pdbx_strand_id
1 'polypeptide(L)'
;MMMDPYYRVKSDIHQRRPAYGILMAVWTVFMATLAGYFGYYAFNIENKNQCFVKDDESLPISPIPVGITEIEGVIDVSREFDQVISIFFLQSVTGSFIGFYHVLSIFLFPILLKFSYPVGLFNKLNLVFGVGCLIFMHLVRFGHGGKVCSGDYLPEEVLDQGGQVEGYLVIRGNLMSWYVTAFWIILGVITITVAIIVIAALKSYT
;
A
#
# COMPACT_ATOMS: atom_id res chain seq x y z
N MET A 1 -8.45 50.33 1.94
CA MET A 1 -7.26 49.57 1.52
C MET A 1 -7.63 48.10 1.54
N MET A 2 -7.99 47.54 0.37
CA MET A 2 -8.45 46.16 0.26
C MET A 2 -7.17 45.29 0.25
N MET A 3 -6.91 44.59 1.36
CA MET A 3 -5.81 43.61 1.39
C MET A 3 -6.10 42.54 0.33
N ASP A 4 -5.21 42.44 -0.64
CA ASP A 4 -5.20 41.37 -1.63
C ASP A 4 -5.28 40.01 -0.89
N PRO A 5 -6.23 39.12 -1.21
CA PRO A 5 -6.38 37.81 -0.57
C PRO A 5 -5.06 37.01 -0.55
N TYR A 6 -4.13 37.30 -1.47
CA TYR A 6 -2.79 36.74 -1.48
C TYR A 6 -1.96 37.03 -0.22
N TYR A 7 -2.15 38.19 0.41
CA TYR A 7 -1.37 38.60 1.60
C TYR A 7 -1.91 38.02 2.90
N ARG A 8 -3.23 37.83 3.02
CA ARG A 8 -3.83 37.22 4.22
C ARG A 8 -3.40 35.76 4.37
N VAL A 9 -3.37 35.04 3.23
CA VAL A 9 -2.87 33.67 3.10
C VAL A 9 -1.38 33.57 3.48
N LYS A 10 -0.56 34.60 3.23
CA LYS A 10 0.88 34.59 3.53
C LYS A 10 1.20 34.57 5.03
N SER A 11 0.33 35.14 5.88
CA SER A 11 0.55 35.24 7.33
C SER A 11 0.25 33.94 8.09
N ASP A 12 -0.89 33.29 7.83
CA ASP A 12 -1.24 31.99 8.43
C ASP A 12 -0.37 30.83 7.89
N ILE A 13 0.08 30.94 6.64
CA ILE A 13 0.93 29.94 6.01
C ILE A 13 2.36 29.94 6.59
N HIS A 14 2.90 31.07 7.04
CA HIS A 14 4.26 31.11 7.58
C HIS A 14 4.40 30.39 8.94
N GLN A 15 3.33 30.34 9.74
CA GLN A 15 3.37 29.76 11.09
C GLN A 15 3.16 28.22 11.10
N ARG A 16 2.58 27.62 10.04
CA ARG A 16 2.33 26.17 9.92
C ARG A 16 3.31 25.40 9.01
N ARG A 17 4.21 26.10 8.30
CA ARG A 17 5.09 25.50 7.26
C ARG A 17 6.17 24.52 7.72
N PRO A 18 6.93 24.73 8.81
CA PRO A 18 8.04 23.83 9.13
C PRO A 18 7.54 22.46 9.60
N ALA A 19 6.54 22.42 10.49
CA ALA A 19 5.96 21.16 10.97
C ALA A 19 5.30 20.36 9.83
N TYR A 20 4.54 21.03 8.96
CA TYR A 20 3.95 20.37 7.79
C TYR A 20 5.01 19.93 6.78
N GLY A 21 6.05 20.75 6.53
CA GLY A 21 7.17 20.37 5.66
C GLY A 21 7.95 19.16 6.18
N ILE A 22 8.19 19.08 7.49
CA ILE A 22 8.82 17.92 8.13
C ILE A 22 7.91 16.69 7.99
N LEU A 23 6.61 16.82 8.25
CA LEU A 23 5.64 15.73 8.05
C LEU A 23 5.68 15.22 6.61
N MET A 24 5.70 16.12 5.62
CA MET A 24 5.78 15.75 4.21
C MET A 24 7.13 15.10 3.86
N ALA A 25 8.24 15.50 4.48
CA ALA A 25 9.53 14.85 4.30
C ALA A 25 9.55 13.43 4.85
N VAL A 26 9.00 13.22 6.05
CA VAL A 26 8.83 11.88 6.63
C VAL A 26 7.94 11.03 5.73
N TRP A 27 6.83 11.59 5.24
CA TRP A 27 5.93 10.93 4.29
C TRP A 27 6.65 10.53 2.99
N THR A 28 7.47 11.41 2.41
CA THR A 28 8.27 11.08 1.21
C THR A 28 9.20 9.91 1.45
N VAL A 29 9.96 9.92 2.55
CA VAL A 29 10.90 8.83 2.86
C VAL A 29 10.15 7.52 3.06
N PHE A 30 9.03 7.55 3.76
CA PHE A 30 8.16 6.38 3.94
C PHE A 30 7.67 5.82 2.60
N MET A 31 7.09 6.66 1.74
CA MET A 31 6.57 6.24 0.43
C MET A 31 7.69 5.78 -0.51
N ALA A 32 8.86 6.40 -0.48
CA ALA A 32 10.04 5.96 -1.23
C ALA A 32 10.52 4.58 -0.77
N THR A 33 10.52 4.32 0.54
CA THR A 33 10.88 3.03 1.11
C THR A 33 9.88 1.95 0.71
N LEU A 34 8.58 2.23 0.77
CA LEU A 34 7.54 1.33 0.27
C LEU A 34 7.69 1.08 -1.23
N ALA A 35 7.99 2.09 -2.03
CA ALA A 35 8.23 1.93 -3.46
C ALA A 35 9.43 1.01 -3.72
N GLY A 36 10.54 1.19 -3.00
CA GLY A 36 11.69 0.29 -3.09
C GLY A 36 11.33 -1.15 -2.70
N TYR A 37 10.57 -1.32 -1.62
CA TYR A 37 10.15 -2.62 -1.11
C TYR A 37 9.19 -3.34 -2.07
N PHE A 38 8.08 -2.72 -2.47
CA PHE A 38 7.15 -3.31 -3.44
C PHE A 38 7.77 -3.48 -4.82
N GLY A 39 8.64 -2.56 -5.26
CA GLY A 39 9.38 -2.69 -6.51
C GLY A 39 10.33 -3.90 -6.49
N TYR A 40 11.02 -4.13 -5.37
CA TYR A 40 11.86 -5.31 -5.22
C TYR A 40 11.06 -6.61 -5.40
N TYR A 41 9.90 -6.73 -4.74
CA TYR A 41 9.04 -7.91 -4.85
C TYR A 41 8.37 -8.06 -6.22
N ALA A 42 7.97 -6.95 -6.86
CA ALA A 42 7.39 -6.97 -8.19
C ALA A 42 8.37 -7.51 -9.23
N PHE A 43 9.63 -7.06 -9.18
CA PHE A 43 10.60 -7.31 -10.25
C PHE A 43 11.58 -8.46 -9.98
N ASN A 44 11.86 -8.80 -8.71
CA ASN A 44 12.93 -9.74 -8.36
C ASN A 44 12.46 -11.03 -7.68
N ILE A 45 11.30 -11.02 -7.02
CA ILE A 45 10.82 -12.17 -6.23
C ILE A 45 9.76 -12.93 -7.00
N GLU A 46 9.96 -14.25 -7.17
CA GLU A 46 8.98 -15.21 -7.69
C GLU A 46 8.37 -14.83 -9.07
N ASN A 47 9.04 -14.01 -9.88
CA ASN A 47 8.49 -13.54 -11.16
C ASN A 47 8.35 -14.63 -12.24
N LYS A 48 8.95 -15.80 -12.02
CA LYS A 48 8.86 -16.98 -12.89
C LYS A 48 7.87 -18.02 -12.39
N ASN A 49 7.39 -17.89 -11.15
CA ASN A 49 6.48 -18.86 -10.56
C ASN A 49 5.05 -18.52 -10.97
N GLN A 50 4.36 -19.47 -11.57
CA GLN A 50 2.94 -19.36 -11.88
C GLN A 50 2.15 -20.29 -10.97
N CYS A 51 1.09 -19.76 -10.37
CA CYS A 51 0.18 -20.49 -9.51
C CYS A 51 -1.25 -20.34 -10.02
N PHE A 52 -1.86 -21.47 -10.35
CA PHE A 52 -3.22 -21.58 -10.81
C PHE A 52 -4.01 -22.44 -9.83
N VAL A 53 -5.24 -22.07 -9.52
CA VAL A 53 -6.08 -22.78 -8.55
C VAL A 53 -7.49 -22.90 -9.09
N LYS A 54 -8.13 -24.04 -8.81
CA LYS A 54 -9.56 -24.26 -8.99
C LYS A 54 -10.28 -24.10 -7.65
N ASP A 55 -11.49 -23.56 -7.65
CA ASP A 55 -12.21 -23.17 -6.43
C ASP A 55 -12.39 -24.28 -5.38
N ASP A 56 -12.36 -25.56 -5.79
CA ASP A 56 -12.55 -26.72 -4.91
C ASP A 56 -11.26 -27.47 -4.57
N GLU A 57 -10.10 -27.03 -5.07
CA GLU A 57 -8.82 -27.74 -4.89
C GLU A 57 -7.94 -27.08 -3.83
N SER A 58 -7.29 -27.89 -3.00
CA SER A 58 -6.37 -27.43 -1.95
C SER A 58 -4.91 -27.34 -2.40
N LEU A 59 -4.63 -27.69 -3.66
CA LEU A 59 -3.30 -27.72 -4.24
C LEU A 59 -3.29 -26.91 -5.55
N PRO A 60 -2.17 -26.27 -5.91
CA PRO A 60 -2.05 -25.54 -7.15
C PRO A 60 -1.94 -26.50 -8.34
N ILE A 61 -2.52 -26.09 -9.46
CA ILE A 61 -2.43 -26.76 -10.75
C ILE A 61 -1.19 -26.21 -11.45
N SER A 62 -0.04 -26.88 -11.30
CA SER A 62 1.20 -26.51 -11.97
C SER A 62 1.92 -27.76 -12.53
N PRO A 63 2.49 -27.70 -13.75
CA PRO A 63 2.46 -26.59 -14.71
C PRO A 63 1.31 -26.69 -15.74
N ILE A 64 0.65 -25.56 -16.03
CA ILE A 64 -0.23 -25.43 -17.21
C ILE A 64 0.63 -24.98 -18.40
N PRO A 65 0.54 -25.61 -19.58
CA PRO A 65 1.29 -25.18 -20.76
C PRO A 65 0.96 -23.73 -21.13
N VAL A 66 2.01 -22.93 -21.33
CA VAL A 66 1.94 -21.52 -21.74
C VAL A 66 1.07 -21.40 -22.99
N GLY A 67 -0.08 -20.71 -22.89
CA GLY A 67 -0.99 -20.46 -24.01
C GLY A 67 -2.44 -20.91 -23.81
N ILE A 68 -2.73 -21.64 -22.73
CA ILE A 68 -4.12 -21.96 -22.33
C ILE A 68 -4.47 -21.10 -21.10
N THR A 69 -4.96 -19.89 -21.33
CA THR A 69 -5.22 -18.91 -20.26
C THR A 69 -6.65 -18.94 -19.70
N GLU A 70 -7.56 -19.67 -20.35
CA GLU A 70 -8.98 -19.72 -19.97
C GLU A 70 -9.43 -21.18 -19.91
N ILE A 71 -9.04 -21.87 -18.84
CA ILE A 71 -9.68 -23.13 -18.46
C ILE A 71 -10.85 -22.76 -17.54
N GLU A 72 -12.04 -23.24 -17.85
CA GLU A 72 -13.24 -22.95 -17.06
C GLU A 72 -13.02 -23.36 -15.59
N GLY A 73 -13.19 -22.40 -14.68
CA GLY A 73 -13.01 -22.59 -13.23
C GLY A 73 -11.56 -22.54 -12.74
N VAL A 74 -10.57 -22.19 -13.58
CA VAL A 74 -9.18 -21.99 -13.14
C VAL A 74 -8.88 -20.50 -12.99
N ILE A 75 -8.39 -20.12 -11.82
CA ILE A 75 -8.01 -18.75 -11.45
C ILE A 75 -6.49 -18.62 -11.48
N ASP A 76 -5.98 -17.61 -12.19
CA ASP A 76 -4.57 -17.22 -12.20
C ASP A 76 -4.27 -16.26 -11.04
N VAL A 77 -3.85 -16.83 -9.92
CA VAL A 77 -3.55 -16.09 -8.69
C VAL A 77 -2.23 -15.32 -8.82
N SER A 78 -1.27 -15.83 -9.60
CA SER A 78 -0.02 -15.12 -9.89
C SER A 78 -0.28 -13.76 -10.50
N ARG A 79 -1.16 -13.70 -11.51
CA ARG A 79 -1.55 -12.45 -12.15
C ARG A 79 -2.21 -11.48 -11.19
N GLU A 80 -3.11 -11.95 -10.32
CA GLU A 80 -3.72 -11.09 -9.32
C GLU A 80 -2.68 -10.55 -8.33
N PHE A 81 -1.75 -11.39 -7.88
CA PHE A 81 -0.69 -10.98 -6.98
C PHE A 81 0.24 -9.94 -7.63
N ASP A 82 0.64 -10.16 -8.88
CA ASP A 82 1.44 -9.21 -9.66
C ASP A 82 0.72 -7.87 -9.81
N GLN A 83 -0.58 -7.89 -10.10
CA GLN A 83 -1.40 -6.68 -10.21
C GLN A 83 -1.44 -5.92 -8.89
N VAL A 84 -1.72 -6.60 -7.77
CA VAL A 84 -1.74 -6.00 -6.43
C VAL A 84 -0.40 -5.34 -6.11
N ILE A 85 0.71 -6.07 -6.22
CA ILE A 85 2.05 -5.57 -5.89
C ILE A 85 2.43 -4.40 -6.81
N SER A 86 2.17 -4.51 -8.11
CA SER A 86 2.49 -3.47 -9.09
C SER A 86 1.70 -2.19 -8.85
N ILE A 87 0.43 -2.30 -8.47
CA ILE A 87 -0.40 -1.15 -8.14
C ILE A 87 0.11 -0.47 -6.86
N PHE A 88 0.48 -1.23 -5.83
CA PHE A 88 1.09 -0.67 -4.61
C PHE A 88 2.42 0.01 -4.88
N PHE A 89 3.25 -0.58 -5.72
CA PHE A 89 4.48 0.02 -6.18
C PHE A 89 4.20 1.38 -6.85
N LEU A 90 3.27 1.43 -7.80
CA LEU A 90 2.91 2.67 -8.49
C LEU A 90 2.38 3.74 -7.52
N GLN A 91 1.49 3.34 -6.61
CA GLN A 91 0.92 4.22 -5.58
C GLN A 91 1.97 4.78 -4.62
N SER A 92 2.99 3.97 -4.30
CA SER A 92 4.13 4.37 -3.46
C SER A 92 5.04 5.35 -4.19
N VAL A 93 5.32 5.09 -5.48
CA VAL A 93 6.13 5.99 -6.33
C VAL A 93 5.45 7.34 -6.48
N THR A 94 4.17 7.37 -6.86
CA THR A 94 3.41 8.62 -7.01
C THR A 94 3.34 9.40 -5.69
N GLY A 95 3.10 8.72 -4.57
CA GLY A 95 3.06 9.36 -3.25
C GLY A 95 4.42 9.93 -2.84
N SER A 96 5.52 9.26 -3.17
CA SER A 96 6.87 9.77 -2.94
C SER A 96 7.13 11.06 -3.72
N PHE A 97 6.81 11.08 -5.03
CA PHE A 97 6.96 12.28 -5.85
C PHE A 97 6.11 13.46 -5.36
N ILE A 98 4.86 13.20 -4.96
CA ILE A 98 3.96 14.22 -4.41
C ILE A 98 4.50 14.77 -3.09
N GLY A 99 4.96 13.91 -2.19
CA GLY A 99 5.58 14.33 -0.93
C GLY A 99 6.83 15.18 -1.20
N PHE A 100 7.69 14.71 -2.11
CA PHE A 100 8.92 15.42 -2.47
C PHE A 100 8.62 16.79 -3.05
N TYR A 101 7.59 16.90 -3.90
CA TYR A 101 7.09 18.18 -4.40
C TYR A 101 6.72 19.14 -3.26
N HIS A 102 5.99 18.66 -2.25
CA HIS A 102 5.63 19.47 -1.10
C HIS A 102 6.86 19.94 -0.31
N VAL A 103 7.83 19.06 -0.08
CA VAL A 103 9.12 19.41 0.57
C VAL A 103 9.84 20.51 -0.21
N LEU A 104 10.00 20.33 -1.53
CA LEU A 104 10.62 21.34 -2.40
C LEU A 104 9.86 22.67 -2.34
N SER A 105 8.53 22.63 -2.41
CA SER A 105 7.70 23.84 -2.41
C SER A 105 7.79 24.65 -1.11
N ILE A 106 8.02 23.97 0.02
CA ILE A 106 8.06 24.59 1.35
C ILE A 106 9.45 25.13 1.66
N PHE A 107 10.49 24.35 1.41
CA PHE A 107 11.86 24.65 1.86
C PHE A 107 12.74 25.32 0.83
N LEU A 108 12.55 25.03 -0.47
CA LEU A 108 13.50 25.42 -1.52
C LEU A 108 12.89 26.40 -2.53
N PHE A 109 11.68 26.12 -3.02
CA PHE A 109 11.07 26.82 -4.14
C PHE A 109 9.64 27.26 -3.84
N PRO A 110 9.43 28.40 -3.14
CA PRO A 110 8.11 28.87 -2.75
C PRO A 110 7.20 29.21 -3.94
N ILE A 111 7.75 29.39 -5.15
CA ILE A 111 6.95 29.57 -6.37
C ILE A 111 6.06 28.36 -6.69
N LEU A 112 6.48 27.15 -6.29
CA LEU A 112 5.73 25.91 -6.47
C LEU A 112 4.43 25.88 -5.65
N LEU A 113 4.32 26.68 -4.60
CA LEU A 113 3.11 26.74 -3.78
C LEU A 113 1.87 27.21 -4.55
N LYS A 114 2.06 27.86 -5.71
CA LYS A 114 0.96 28.19 -6.62
C LYS A 114 0.17 26.95 -7.08
N PHE A 115 0.81 25.78 -7.15
CA PHE A 115 0.16 24.53 -7.53
C PHE A 115 -0.07 23.60 -6.32
N SER A 116 0.03 24.12 -5.10
CA SER A 116 -0.20 23.31 -3.88
C SER A 116 -1.62 22.73 -3.81
N TYR A 117 -2.63 23.44 -4.31
CA TYR A 117 -4.02 22.96 -4.32
C TYR A 117 -4.21 21.71 -5.21
N PRO A 118 -3.90 21.73 -6.52
CA PRO A 118 -4.07 20.54 -7.35
C PRO A 118 -3.20 19.38 -6.88
N VAL A 119 -1.95 19.64 -6.47
CA VAL A 119 -1.06 18.58 -5.93
C VAL A 119 -1.63 17.98 -4.64
N GLY A 120 -2.19 18.81 -3.75
CA GLY A 120 -2.87 18.33 -2.55
C GLY A 120 -4.11 17.48 -2.86
N LEU A 121 -4.85 17.80 -3.93
CA LEU A 121 -5.97 16.97 -4.40
C LEU A 121 -5.46 15.61 -4.92
N PHE A 122 -4.40 15.60 -5.74
CA PHE A 122 -3.77 14.36 -6.19
C PHE A 122 -3.26 13.50 -5.03
N ASN A 123 -2.69 14.12 -3.98
CA ASN A 123 -2.27 13.37 -2.79
C ASN A 123 -3.46 12.66 -2.12
N LYS A 124 -4.59 13.35 -1.98
CA LYS A 124 -5.82 12.76 -1.41
C LYS A 124 -6.35 11.62 -2.27
N LEU A 125 -6.35 11.79 -3.59
CA LEU A 125 -6.75 10.72 -4.51
C LEU A 125 -5.79 9.52 -4.42
N ASN A 126 -4.48 9.76 -4.30
CA ASN A 126 -3.49 8.70 -4.13
C ASN A 126 -3.67 7.92 -2.81
N LEU A 127 -4.10 8.60 -1.75
CA LEU A 127 -4.46 7.96 -0.47
C LEU A 127 -5.72 7.12 -0.59
N VAL A 128 -6.79 7.65 -1.20
CA VAL A 128 -8.03 6.90 -1.44
C VAL A 128 -7.75 5.67 -2.32
N PHE A 129 -6.94 5.85 -3.36
CA PHE A 129 -6.48 4.75 -4.20
C PHE A 129 -5.73 3.70 -3.38
N GLY A 130 -4.78 4.10 -2.54
CA GLY A 130 -4.06 3.19 -1.64
C GLY A 130 -4.97 2.40 -0.69
N VAL A 131 -6.04 3.01 -0.18
CA VAL A 131 -7.07 2.29 0.61
C VAL A 131 -7.80 1.26 -0.25
N GLY A 132 -8.17 1.61 -1.48
CA GLY A 132 -8.76 0.66 -2.43
C GLY A 132 -7.82 -0.53 -2.72
N CYS A 133 -6.53 -0.26 -2.91
CA CYS A 133 -5.52 -1.28 -3.11
C CYS A 133 -5.38 -2.21 -1.89
N LEU A 134 -5.45 -1.66 -0.68
CA LEU A 134 -5.42 -2.43 0.57
C LEU A 134 -6.61 -3.38 0.67
N ILE A 135 -7.82 -2.91 0.34
CA ILE A 135 -9.02 -3.74 0.32
C ILE A 135 -8.86 -4.86 -0.72
N PHE A 136 -8.40 -4.52 -1.92
CA PHE A 136 -8.19 -5.51 -2.98
C PHE A 136 -7.13 -6.56 -2.58
N MET A 137 -6.01 -6.14 -2.00
CA MET A 137 -4.99 -7.04 -1.45
C MET A 137 -5.56 -7.96 -0.37
N HIS A 138 -6.42 -7.43 0.53
CA HIS A 138 -7.07 -8.23 1.56
C HIS A 138 -7.96 -9.32 0.95
N LEU A 139 -8.77 -8.99 -0.05
CA LEU A 139 -9.64 -9.95 -0.73
C LEU A 139 -8.83 -11.03 -1.47
N VAL A 140 -7.82 -10.62 -2.24
CA VAL A 140 -6.97 -11.54 -3.02
C VAL A 140 -6.17 -12.45 -2.10
N ARG A 141 -5.54 -11.92 -1.04
CA ARG A 141 -4.70 -12.72 -0.13
C ARG A 141 -5.50 -13.71 0.72
N PHE A 142 -6.68 -13.32 1.22
CA PHE A 142 -7.49 -14.17 2.10
C PHE A 142 -8.56 -15.00 1.38
N GLY A 143 -8.73 -14.80 0.08
CA GLY A 143 -9.49 -15.70 -0.79
C GLY A 143 -8.87 -17.10 -0.86
N HIS A 144 -9.65 -18.09 -1.27
CA HIS A 144 -9.23 -19.49 -1.35
C HIS A 144 -7.96 -19.65 -2.20
N GLY A 145 -7.97 -19.15 -3.43
CA GLY A 145 -6.80 -19.18 -4.32
C GLY A 145 -5.56 -18.50 -3.72
N GLY A 146 -5.75 -17.36 -3.07
CA GLY A 146 -4.67 -16.66 -2.36
C GLY A 146 -4.04 -17.50 -1.26
N LYS A 147 -4.84 -18.20 -0.46
CA LYS A 147 -4.35 -19.09 0.60
C LYS A 147 -3.63 -20.32 0.05
N VAL A 148 -4.19 -20.95 -0.99
CA VAL A 148 -3.57 -22.10 -1.66
C VAL A 148 -2.21 -21.72 -2.23
N CYS A 149 -2.14 -20.66 -3.04
CA CYS A 149 -0.91 -20.22 -3.67
C CYS A 149 0.11 -19.64 -2.69
N SER A 150 -0.32 -19.08 -1.56
CA SER A 150 0.59 -18.60 -0.51
C SER A 150 1.18 -19.73 0.33
N GLY A 151 0.71 -20.97 0.15
CA GLY A 151 1.19 -22.12 0.91
C GLY A 151 0.56 -22.26 2.30
N ASP A 152 -0.60 -21.65 2.56
CA ASP A 152 -1.27 -21.73 3.87
C ASP A 152 -1.73 -23.17 4.22
N TYR A 153 -1.82 -24.05 3.22
CA TYR A 153 -2.15 -25.47 3.40
C TYR A 153 -0.92 -26.40 3.35
N LEU A 154 0.29 -25.85 3.16
CA LEU A 154 1.51 -26.64 3.18
C LEU A 154 1.89 -26.99 4.63
N PRO A 155 2.43 -28.19 4.88
CA PRO A 155 2.96 -28.53 6.20
C PRO A 155 4.20 -27.67 6.51
N GLU A 156 4.36 -27.30 7.78
CA GLU A 156 5.46 -26.44 8.27
C GLU A 156 6.85 -26.98 7.89
N GLU A 157 7.00 -28.30 7.82
CA GLU A 157 8.25 -28.98 7.42
C GLU A 157 8.75 -28.57 6.03
N VAL A 158 7.85 -28.22 5.12
CA VAL A 158 8.18 -27.77 3.75
C VAL A 158 8.49 -26.27 3.74
N LEU A 159 7.84 -25.50 4.63
CA LEU A 159 8.06 -24.05 4.77
C LEU A 159 9.40 -23.73 5.45
N ASP A 160 9.81 -24.55 6.42
CA ASP A 160 11.06 -24.39 7.18
C ASP A 160 12.33 -24.60 6.35
N GLN A 161 12.21 -25.22 5.16
CA GLN A 161 13.32 -25.35 4.22
C GLN A 161 13.65 -24.03 3.51
N GLY A 162 12.93 -22.93 3.81
CA GLY A 162 13.24 -21.58 3.36
C GLY A 162 13.17 -21.39 1.84
N GLY A 163 12.54 -22.35 1.15
CA GLY A 163 12.62 -22.49 -0.28
C GLY A 163 11.44 -21.87 -1.01
N GLN A 164 11.74 -21.24 -2.14
CA GLN A 164 10.77 -21.05 -3.21
C GLN A 164 10.24 -22.45 -3.58
N VAL A 165 8.99 -22.74 -3.20
CA VAL A 165 8.33 -23.99 -3.59
C VAL A 165 7.79 -23.79 -5.00
N GLU A 166 8.19 -24.65 -5.93
CA GLU A 166 7.75 -24.56 -7.32
C GLU A 166 6.22 -24.64 -7.42
N GLY A 167 5.61 -23.72 -8.17
CA GLY A 167 4.16 -23.59 -8.28
C GLY A 167 3.48 -22.83 -7.13
N TYR A 168 4.23 -22.36 -6.12
CA TYR A 168 3.72 -21.51 -5.04
C TYR A 168 4.35 -20.11 -5.04
N LEU A 169 3.64 -19.19 -4.39
CA LEU A 169 3.95 -17.77 -4.22
C LEU A 169 4.09 -17.44 -2.73
N VAL A 170 4.82 -18.27 -1.99
CA VAL A 170 4.89 -18.20 -0.52
C VAL A 170 5.47 -16.86 -0.07
N ILE A 171 6.54 -16.39 -0.72
CA ILE A 171 7.23 -15.17 -0.30
C ILE A 171 6.34 -13.94 -0.53
N ARG A 172 5.68 -13.87 -1.69
CA ARG A 172 4.71 -12.80 -2.00
C ARG A 172 3.47 -12.86 -1.12
N GLY A 173 2.94 -14.06 -0.87
CA GLY A 173 1.81 -14.29 0.02
C GLY A 173 2.09 -13.84 1.45
N ASN A 174 3.28 -14.14 1.96
CA ASN A 174 3.72 -13.69 3.29
C ASN A 174 3.87 -12.17 3.36
N LEU A 175 4.41 -11.53 2.32
CA LEU A 175 4.45 -10.07 2.23
C LEU A 175 3.05 -9.46 2.35
N MET A 176 2.09 -9.94 1.55
CA MET A 176 0.72 -9.42 1.59
C MET A 176 0.05 -9.64 2.95
N SER A 177 0.21 -10.84 3.53
CA SER A 177 -0.32 -11.16 4.86
C SER A 177 0.25 -10.21 5.92
N TRP A 178 1.58 -10.04 5.95
CA TRP A 178 2.25 -9.14 6.88
C TRP A 178 1.77 -7.69 6.71
N TYR A 179 1.71 -7.20 5.47
CA TYR A 179 1.34 -5.82 5.18
C TYR A 179 -0.11 -5.52 5.60
N VAL A 180 -1.05 -6.41 5.25
CA VAL A 180 -2.45 -6.28 5.62
C VAL A 180 -2.63 -6.38 7.13
N THR A 181 -1.95 -7.31 7.79
CA THR A 181 -1.98 -7.44 9.26
C THR A 181 -1.45 -6.19 9.96
N ALA A 182 -0.29 -5.68 9.52
CA ALA A 182 0.29 -4.46 10.07
C ALA A 182 -0.65 -3.27 9.91
N PHE A 183 -1.30 -3.13 8.75
CA PHE A 183 -2.28 -2.07 8.50
C PHE A 183 -3.46 -2.12 9.48
N TRP A 184 -4.08 -3.29 9.67
CA TRP A 184 -5.21 -3.45 10.59
C TRP A 184 -4.82 -3.22 12.05
N ILE A 185 -3.62 -3.63 12.46
CA ILE A 185 -3.08 -3.34 13.80
C ILE A 185 -2.95 -1.83 14.00
N ILE A 186 -2.30 -1.12 13.07
CA ILE A 186 -2.14 0.33 13.15
C ILE A 186 -3.50 1.03 13.21
N LEU A 187 -4.44 0.62 12.36
CA LEU A 187 -5.79 1.19 12.35
C LEU A 187 -6.52 0.95 13.68
N GLY A 188 -6.40 -0.26 14.25
CA GLY A 188 -6.95 -0.60 15.56
C GLY A 188 -6.36 0.24 16.69
N VAL A 189 -5.05 0.47 16.69
CA VAL A 189 -4.39 1.33 17.69
C VAL A 189 -4.88 2.78 17.59
N ILE A 190 -5.03 3.30 16.37
CA ILE A 190 -5.54 4.66 16.14
C ILE A 190 -6.98 4.80 16.65
N THR A 191 -7.87 3.86 16.32
CA THR A 191 -9.28 3.92 16.73
C THR A 191 -9.44 3.84 18.25
N ILE A 192 -8.70 2.95 18.91
CA ILE A 192 -8.67 2.85 20.37
C ILE A 192 -8.18 4.17 20.99
N THR A 193 -7.10 4.74 20.48
CA THR A 193 -6.54 6.00 20.99
C THR A 193 -7.54 7.15 20.87
N VAL A 194 -8.20 7.28 19.72
CA VAL A 194 -9.23 8.30 19.50
C VAL A 194 -10.40 8.09 20.45
N ALA A 195 -10.87 6.85 20.64
CA ALA A 195 -11.96 6.54 21.57
C ALA A 195 -11.61 6.93 23.01
N ILE A 196 -10.39 6.64 23.48
CA ILE A 196 -9.92 7.03 24.81
C ILE A 196 -9.93 8.56 24.96
N ILE A 197 -9.42 9.30 23.97
CA ILE A 197 -9.38 10.77 24.00
C ILE A 197 -10.81 11.34 24.07
N VAL A 198 -11.74 10.80 23.26
CA VAL A 198 -13.13 11.25 23.26
C VAL A 198 -13.80 10.99 24.61
N ILE A 199 -13.62 9.81 25.19
CA ILE A 199 -14.16 9.47 26.52
C ILE A 199 -13.59 10.39 27.59
N ALA A 200 -12.27 10.62 27.58
CA ALA A 200 -11.61 11.52 28.53
C ALA A 200 -12.11 12.96 28.40
N ALA A 201 -12.29 13.45 27.16
CA ALA A 201 -12.86 14.77 26.90
C ALA A 201 -14.29 14.87 27.43
N LEU A 202 -15.16 13.91 27.12
CA LEU A 202 -16.55 13.90 27.61
C LEU A 202 -16.60 13.94 29.15
N LYS A 203 -15.75 13.17 29.82
CA LYS A 203 -15.67 13.16 31.29
C LYS A 203 -15.17 14.50 31.87
N SER A 204 -14.35 15.25 31.14
CA SER A 204 -13.87 16.58 31.59
C SER A 204 -14.94 17.66 31.50
N TYR A 205 -15.98 17.45 30.67
CA TYR A 205 -17.10 18.39 30.52
C TYR A 205 -18.27 18.14 31.49
N THR A 206 -18.31 16.96 32.12
CA THR A 206 -19.31 16.57 33.14
C THR A 206 -18.77 16.79 34.55
#